data_AF-A0A524G0G7-F1
#
_entry.id   AF-A0A524G0G7-F1
#
_cell.length_a   1.000
_cell.length_b   1.000
_cell.length_c   1.000
_cell.angle_alpha   90.00
_cell.angle_beta   90.00
_cell.angle_gamma   90.00
#
_symmetry.space_group_name_H-M   'P 1'
#
loop_
_entity.id
_entity.type
_entity.pdbx_description
1 polymer ?
#
loop_
_entity_poly.entity_id
_entity_poly.type
_entity_poly.pdbx_seq_one_letter_code
_entity_poly.pdbx_strand_id
1 'polypeptide(L)'
;MSEDSSFHFEDLIDRLLLIVTLNSTLIHFLLSSQVEGNIDPDRVDSLTQGLLRTRKWMEEATTMKGVPPSTQNILSLIVKRLSQVESLLPKLSDKAKQAEKNPAQEILSFLDGSKGVPRTTATAKSVTGSPTSTAGDADIVPLVGETETKTLEAYRKVDVEDDQFGLIGQTQRQIQQYSARCHVLLPTWWLEVLRELHRYKSESPYLGDVIELPARIIVATTKGLLTEAPGARLLQDLLKSRQQESYLNGSEQERIERAVSKYFQGLEGLLKKQDVNLKDKILEAQTAFDGFNWGGPELEKRLIKRLNQQCEEALHSAEEASDEPRQVIYAEITKMLCKLQHAMLAEPRPREILAQMKP
;
A
#
# COMPACT_ATOMS: atom_id res chain seq x y z
N MET A 1 -30.01 -35.87 -11.22
CA MET A 1 -30.01 -35.42 -12.63
C MET A 1 -29.04 -34.25 -12.70
N SER A 2 -28.01 -34.39 -13.52
CA SER A 2 -26.90 -33.46 -13.70
C SER A 2 -27.35 -32.30 -14.57
N GLU A 3 -27.40 -31.09 -14.02
CA GLU A 3 -27.52 -29.87 -14.81
C GLU A 3 -26.21 -29.64 -15.57
N ASP A 4 -26.30 -29.64 -16.89
CA ASP A 4 -25.22 -29.31 -17.81
C ASP A 4 -24.73 -27.89 -17.53
N SER A 5 -23.51 -27.76 -17.02
CA SER A 5 -22.74 -26.52 -17.07
C SER A 5 -22.39 -26.22 -18.53
N SER A 6 -23.37 -25.71 -19.28
CA SER A 6 -23.17 -25.32 -20.67
C SER A 6 -22.26 -24.10 -20.75
N PHE A 7 -21.27 -24.18 -21.64
CA PHE A 7 -20.30 -23.12 -21.89
C PHE A 7 -20.99 -21.89 -22.47
N HIS A 8 -21.06 -20.79 -21.71
CA HIS A 8 -21.58 -19.52 -22.20
C HIS A 8 -20.44 -18.68 -22.78
N PHE A 9 -20.54 -18.37 -24.08
CA PHE A 9 -19.55 -17.59 -24.83
C PHE A 9 -19.33 -16.17 -24.26
N GLU A 10 -20.35 -15.59 -23.64
CA GLU A 10 -20.27 -14.30 -22.94
C GLU A 10 -19.29 -14.36 -21.75
N ASP A 11 -19.29 -15.47 -21.01
CA ASP A 11 -18.39 -15.68 -19.87
C ASP A 11 -16.92 -15.83 -20.34
N LEU A 12 -16.69 -16.31 -21.56
CA LEU A 12 -15.35 -16.33 -22.18
C LEU A 12 -14.89 -14.92 -22.57
N ILE A 13 -15.77 -14.08 -23.13
CA ILE A 13 -15.44 -12.71 -23.56
C ILE A 13 -15.11 -11.83 -22.36
N ASP A 14 -15.96 -11.81 -21.33
CA ASP A 14 -15.72 -11.02 -20.11
C ASP A 14 -14.41 -11.42 -19.43
N ARG A 15 -14.07 -12.72 -19.47
CA ARG A 15 -12.82 -13.25 -18.90
C ARG A 15 -11.59 -13.01 -19.79
N LEU A 16 -11.74 -12.97 -21.11
CA LEU A 16 -10.66 -12.55 -22.03
C LEU A 16 -10.35 -11.06 -21.87
N LEU A 17 -11.38 -10.21 -21.74
CA LEU A 17 -11.22 -8.80 -21.38
C LEU A 17 -10.45 -8.65 -20.06
N LEU A 18 -10.71 -9.53 -19.09
CA LEU A 18 -10.00 -9.52 -17.81
C LEU A 18 -8.54 -9.97 -17.90
N ILE A 19 -8.20 -10.91 -18.79
CA ILE A 19 -6.80 -11.24 -19.11
C ILE A 19 -6.10 -10.02 -19.72
N VAL A 20 -6.79 -9.27 -20.58
CA VAL A 20 -6.27 -8.01 -21.14
C VAL A 20 -6.09 -6.96 -20.04
N THR A 21 -7.03 -6.85 -19.10
CA THR A 21 -6.91 -5.93 -17.95
C THR A 21 -5.75 -6.33 -17.05
N LEU A 22 -5.59 -7.61 -16.69
CA LEU A 22 -4.46 -8.11 -15.90
C LEU A 22 -3.12 -7.88 -16.61
N ASN A 23 -3.05 -8.14 -17.92
CA ASN A 23 -1.87 -7.84 -18.72
C ASN A 23 -1.58 -6.34 -18.76
N SER A 24 -2.60 -5.50 -18.86
CA SER A 24 -2.46 -4.05 -18.79
C SER A 24 -1.94 -3.62 -17.41
N THR A 25 -2.50 -4.12 -16.31
CA THR A 25 -2.00 -3.83 -14.96
C THR A 25 -0.57 -4.32 -14.76
N LEU A 26 -0.19 -5.44 -15.37
CA LEU A 26 1.17 -6.01 -15.32
C LEU A 26 2.16 -5.21 -16.15
N ILE A 27 1.76 -4.74 -17.34
CA ILE A 27 2.54 -3.82 -18.17
C ILE A 27 2.72 -2.48 -17.45
N HIS A 28 1.64 -1.92 -16.89
CA HIS A 28 1.73 -0.70 -16.07
C HIS A 28 2.61 -0.90 -14.84
N PHE A 29 2.56 -2.06 -14.18
CA PHE A 29 3.46 -2.37 -13.08
C PHE A 29 4.93 -2.42 -13.53
N LEU A 30 5.23 -3.07 -14.65
CA LEU A 30 6.60 -3.12 -15.18
C LEU A 30 7.10 -1.73 -15.58
N LEU A 31 6.29 -0.95 -16.28
CA LEU A 31 6.61 0.41 -16.68
C LEU A 31 6.78 1.33 -15.47
N SER A 32 5.85 1.30 -14.51
CA SER A 32 5.95 2.11 -13.29
C SER A 32 7.16 1.69 -12.46
N SER A 33 7.48 0.39 -12.35
CA SER A 33 8.67 -0.06 -11.63
C SER A 33 9.99 0.39 -12.26
N GLN A 34 10.02 0.57 -13.59
CA GLN A 34 11.18 1.11 -14.29
C GLN A 34 11.31 2.63 -14.15
N VAL A 35 10.18 3.34 -14.07
CA VAL A 35 10.14 4.80 -13.94
C VAL A 35 10.36 5.26 -12.49
N GLU A 36 9.71 4.61 -11.52
CA GLU A 36 9.73 4.99 -10.10
C GLU A 36 11.02 4.55 -9.39
N GLY A 37 11.74 3.55 -9.92
CA GLY A 37 12.96 3.00 -9.31
C GLY A 37 12.76 2.32 -7.94
N ASN A 38 11.53 2.29 -7.43
CA ASN A 38 11.11 1.62 -6.21
C ASN A 38 9.89 0.75 -6.50
N ILE A 39 9.70 -0.31 -5.72
CA ILE A 39 8.64 -1.30 -5.95
C ILE A 39 7.80 -1.45 -4.71
N ASP A 40 6.48 -1.26 -4.83
CA ASP A 40 5.55 -1.54 -3.75
C ASP A 40 5.35 -3.06 -3.56
N PRO A 41 5.77 -3.63 -2.42
CA PRO A 41 5.67 -5.07 -2.19
C PRO A 41 4.22 -5.56 -2.08
N ASP A 42 3.30 -4.73 -1.57
CA ASP A 42 1.89 -5.09 -1.42
C ASP A 42 1.21 -5.13 -2.79
N ARG A 43 1.58 -4.23 -3.70
CA ARG A 43 1.19 -4.28 -5.12
C ARG A 43 1.67 -5.56 -5.79
N VAL A 44 2.93 -5.96 -5.57
CA VAL A 44 3.50 -7.19 -6.13
C VAL A 44 2.81 -8.42 -5.57
N ASP A 45 2.58 -8.49 -4.26
CA ASP A 45 1.86 -9.59 -3.61
C ASP A 45 0.44 -9.72 -4.20
N SER A 46 -0.27 -8.59 -4.31
CA SER A 46 -1.62 -8.53 -4.86
C SER A 46 -1.69 -8.98 -6.33
N LEU A 47 -0.73 -8.55 -7.15
CA LEU A 47 -0.57 -9.00 -8.54
C LEU A 47 -0.24 -10.50 -8.62
N THR A 48 0.68 -10.98 -7.80
CA THR A 48 1.07 -12.40 -7.73
C THR A 48 -0.15 -13.27 -7.44
N GLN A 49 -0.97 -12.86 -6.47
CA GLN A 49 -2.19 -13.56 -6.08
C GLN A 49 -3.25 -13.55 -7.19
N GLY A 50 -3.43 -12.42 -7.89
CA GLY A 50 -4.33 -12.33 -9.05
C GLY A 50 -3.89 -13.22 -10.21
N LEU A 51 -2.58 -13.27 -10.48
CA LEU A 51 -2.01 -14.10 -11.55
C LEU A 51 -2.12 -15.59 -11.25
N LEU A 52 -1.83 -16.02 -10.01
CA LEU A 52 -1.95 -17.41 -9.57
C LEU A 52 -3.36 -17.97 -9.83
N ARG A 53 -4.39 -17.22 -9.43
CA ARG A 53 -5.79 -17.64 -9.62
C ARG A 53 -6.21 -17.62 -11.08
N THR A 54 -5.81 -16.59 -11.82
CA THR A 54 -6.08 -16.50 -13.27
C THR A 54 -5.43 -17.66 -14.01
N ARG A 55 -4.18 -18.00 -13.68
CA ARG A 55 -3.47 -19.14 -14.25
C ARG A 55 -4.19 -20.46 -13.94
N LYS A 56 -4.56 -20.70 -12.68
CA LYS A 56 -5.30 -21.90 -12.27
C LYS A 56 -6.61 -22.03 -13.04
N TRP A 57 -7.36 -20.94 -13.20
CA TRP A 57 -8.58 -20.96 -14.02
C TRP A 57 -8.28 -21.26 -15.49
N MET A 58 -7.24 -20.65 -16.08
CA MET A 58 -6.88 -20.92 -17.47
C MET A 58 -6.44 -22.39 -17.66
N GLU A 59 -5.74 -22.98 -16.69
CA GLU A 59 -5.41 -24.41 -16.65
C GLU A 59 -6.67 -25.29 -16.57
N GLU A 60 -7.68 -24.89 -15.80
CA GLU A 60 -8.96 -25.60 -15.75
C GLU A 60 -9.74 -25.44 -17.07
N ALA A 61 -9.73 -24.25 -17.68
CA ALA A 61 -10.42 -23.94 -18.92
C ALA A 61 -9.83 -24.66 -20.15
N THR A 62 -8.53 -24.98 -20.17
CA THR A 62 -7.95 -25.82 -21.24
C THR A 62 -8.46 -27.26 -21.20
N THR A 63 -9.01 -27.71 -20.06
CA THR A 63 -9.55 -29.07 -19.88
C THR A 63 -11.07 -29.16 -20.00
N MET A 64 -11.78 -28.03 -20.17
CA MET A 64 -13.24 -27.99 -20.30
C MET A 64 -13.71 -28.56 -21.65
N LYS A 65 -14.80 -29.36 -21.61
CA LYS A 65 -15.46 -29.87 -22.82
C LYS A 65 -16.14 -28.72 -23.58
N GLY A 66 -15.89 -28.64 -24.89
CA GLY A 66 -16.52 -27.64 -25.78
C GLY A 66 -15.64 -26.46 -26.19
N VAL A 67 -14.42 -26.35 -25.65
CA VAL A 67 -13.45 -25.32 -26.08
C VAL A 67 -12.73 -25.76 -27.36
N PRO A 68 -12.68 -24.94 -28.43
CA PRO A 68 -11.96 -25.28 -29.65
C PRO A 68 -10.46 -25.52 -29.41
N PRO A 69 -9.82 -26.48 -30.13
CA PRO A 69 -8.40 -26.78 -29.97
C PRO A 69 -7.46 -25.58 -30.19
N SER A 70 -7.83 -24.66 -31.10
CA SER A 70 -7.09 -23.40 -31.33
C SER A 70 -7.09 -22.50 -30.08
N THR A 71 -8.25 -22.36 -29.43
CA THR A 71 -8.40 -21.61 -28.18
C THR A 71 -7.65 -22.29 -27.04
N GLN A 72 -7.72 -23.62 -26.92
CA GLN A 72 -6.94 -24.38 -25.92
C GLN A 72 -5.43 -24.17 -26.09
N ASN A 73 -4.92 -24.17 -27.33
CA ASN A 73 -3.50 -23.94 -27.61
C ASN A 73 -3.05 -22.52 -27.21
N ILE A 74 -3.87 -21.50 -27.50
CA ILE A 74 -3.59 -20.11 -27.12
C ILE A 74 -3.61 -19.96 -25.60
N LEU A 75 -4.63 -20.50 -24.93
CA LEU A 75 -4.73 -20.48 -23.46
C LEU A 75 -3.54 -21.19 -22.80
N SER A 76 -3.11 -22.34 -23.35
CA SER A 76 -1.94 -23.08 -22.88
C SER A 76 -0.63 -22.29 -23.00
N LEU A 77 -0.46 -21.56 -24.10
CA LEU A 77 0.68 -20.66 -24.29
C LEU A 77 0.67 -19.50 -23.29
N ILE A 78 -0.50 -18.91 -23.03
CA ILE A 78 -0.63 -17.83 -22.04
C ILE A 78 -0.34 -18.36 -20.64
N VAL A 79 -0.88 -19.52 -20.25
CA VAL A 79 -0.57 -20.19 -18.97
C VAL A 79 0.93 -20.37 -18.77
N LYS A 80 1.65 -20.82 -19.81
CA LYS A 80 3.10 -21.00 -19.76
C LYS A 80 3.87 -19.68 -19.60
N ARG A 81 3.37 -18.57 -20.14
CA ARG A 81 3.97 -17.24 -19.95
C ARG A 81 3.65 -16.67 -18.57
N LEU A 82 2.42 -16.83 -18.10
CA LEU A 82 2.00 -16.41 -16.76
C LEU A 82 2.79 -17.14 -15.67
N SER A 83 3.07 -18.45 -15.82
CA SER A 83 3.87 -19.20 -14.85
C SER A 83 5.33 -18.71 -14.75
N GLN A 84 5.91 -18.24 -15.86
CA GLN A 84 7.24 -17.64 -15.85
C GLN A 84 7.25 -16.34 -15.04
N VAL A 85 6.26 -15.47 -15.26
CA VAL A 85 6.12 -14.19 -14.52
C VAL A 85 5.81 -14.42 -13.05
N GLU A 86 4.89 -15.35 -12.74
CA GLU A 86 4.54 -15.77 -11.38
C GLU A 86 5.76 -16.23 -10.59
N SER A 87 6.69 -16.98 -11.20
CA SER A 87 7.89 -17.47 -10.49
C SER A 87 8.86 -16.36 -10.07
N LEU A 88 8.72 -15.16 -10.64
CA LEU A 88 9.61 -14.01 -10.41
C LEU A 88 9.01 -12.98 -9.45
N LEU A 89 7.69 -12.81 -9.42
CA LEU A 89 7.03 -11.79 -8.61
C LEU A 89 7.21 -11.97 -7.08
N PRO A 90 7.09 -13.17 -6.48
CA PRO A 90 7.38 -13.36 -5.05
C PRO A 90 8.79 -12.95 -4.67
N LYS A 91 9.79 -13.30 -5.51
CA LYS A 91 11.20 -12.95 -5.29
C LYS A 91 11.41 -11.44 -5.33
N LEU A 92 10.62 -10.74 -6.14
CA LEU A 92 10.67 -9.31 -6.31
C LEU A 92 9.94 -8.58 -5.15
N SER A 93 8.83 -9.14 -4.64
CA SER A 93 8.19 -8.71 -3.40
C SER A 93 9.12 -8.85 -2.19
N ASP A 94 9.78 -10.00 -2.04
CA ASP A 94 10.71 -10.23 -0.93
C ASP A 94 11.90 -9.26 -0.98
N LYS A 95 12.44 -9.00 -2.18
CA LYS A 95 13.47 -7.98 -2.36
C LYS A 95 12.98 -6.57 -2.06
N ALA A 96 11.77 -6.21 -2.46
CA ALA A 96 11.17 -4.92 -2.13
C ALA A 96 10.99 -4.74 -0.61
N LYS A 97 10.46 -5.76 0.07
CA LYS A 97 10.34 -5.79 1.54
C LYS A 97 11.70 -5.67 2.24
N GLN A 98 12.74 -6.30 1.69
CA GLN A 98 14.11 -6.19 2.22
C GLN A 98 14.70 -4.79 1.99
N ALA A 99 14.49 -4.21 0.80
CA ALA A 99 14.95 -2.86 0.48
C ALA A 99 14.29 -1.80 1.37
N GLU A 100 13.01 -1.96 1.73
CA GLU A 100 12.31 -1.07 2.67
C GLU A 100 12.82 -1.19 4.11
N LYS A 101 13.33 -2.37 4.52
CA LYS A 101 13.91 -2.60 5.86
C LYS A 101 15.35 -2.08 5.98
N ASN A 102 16.09 -2.01 4.86
CA ASN A 102 17.50 -1.69 4.84
C ASN A 102 17.91 -0.26 5.28
N PRO A 103 17.13 0.83 5.05
CA PRO A 103 17.58 2.15 5.48
C PRO A 103 17.65 2.31 7.01
N ALA A 104 16.81 1.59 7.77
CA ALA A 104 16.83 1.62 9.22
C ALA A 104 17.87 0.65 9.83
N GLN A 105 18.12 -0.50 9.18
CA GLN A 105 19.08 -1.50 9.68
C GLN A 105 20.54 -1.12 9.43
N GLU A 106 20.87 -0.41 8.35
CA GLU A 106 22.23 0.10 8.16
C GLU A 106 22.58 1.10 9.27
N ILE A 107 21.69 2.06 9.56
CA ILE A 107 21.89 3.06 10.61
C ILE A 107 21.99 2.41 12.00
N LEU A 108 21.13 1.42 12.31
CA LEU A 108 21.21 0.67 13.56
C LEU A 108 22.49 -0.16 13.66
N SER A 109 22.98 -0.74 12.56
CA SER A 109 24.26 -1.48 12.53
C SER A 109 25.48 -0.58 12.73
N PHE A 110 25.38 0.70 12.35
CA PHE A 110 26.40 1.72 12.63
C PHE A 110 26.31 2.24 14.08
N LEU A 111 25.13 2.23 14.69
CA LEU A 111 24.91 2.66 16.09
C LEU A 111 25.19 1.56 17.13
N ASP A 112 24.99 0.29 16.79
CA ASP A 112 25.11 -0.86 17.71
C ASP A 112 26.56 -1.33 17.99
N GLY A 113 27.56 -0.58 17.52
CA GLY A 113 28.95 -0.58 18.02
C GLY A 113 29.45 -1.80 18.82
N SER A 114 29.40 -3.02 18.27
CA SER A 114 30.02 -4.20 18.90
C SER A 114 30.51 -5.25 17.87
N LYS A 115 31.66 -4.92 17.31
CA LYS A 115 32.83 -5.75 16.95
C LYS A 115 32.65 -7.03 16.11
N GLY A 116 33.31 -6.99 14.95
CA GLY A 116 33.80 -8.16 14.23
C GLY A 116 34.78 -7.80 13.11
N VAL A 117 35.85 -7.06 13.41
CA VAL A 117 37.00 -6.93 12.50
C VAL A 117 37.84 -8.22 12.58
N PRO A 118 38.14 -8.90 11.47
CA PRO A 118 39.37 -9.67 11.34
C PRO A 118 40.35 -8.86 10.51
N ARG A 119 41.38 -8.36 11.20
CA ARG A 119 42.55 -7.73 10.61
C ARG A 119 43.63 -8.78 10.48
N THR A 120 44.09 -9.06 9.26
CA THR A 120 45.46 -9.46 8.83
C THR A 120 45.37 -9.82 7.35
N THR A 121 46.16 -9.32 6.40
CA THR A 121 47.62 -9.07 6.43
C THR A 121 48.00 -7.90 5.51
N ALA A 122 48.70 -6.90 6.05
CA ALA A 122 49.57 -6.02 5.28
C ALA A 122 51.03 -6.40 5.58
N THR A 123 51.78 -6.74 4.54
CA THR A 123 53.22 -7.02 4.59
C THR A 123 54.02 -5.72 4.63
N ALA A 124 54.81 -5.62 5.69
CA ALA A 124 56.00 -4.81 5.98
C ALA A 124 56.69 -4.00 4.87
N LYS A 125 57.05 -2.75 5.22
CA LYS A 125 58.43 -2.21 5.37
C LYS A 125 58.34 -0.76 5.87
N SER A 126 58.53 -0.45 7.16
CA SER A 126 59.80 -0.19 7.86
C SER A 126 60.70 0.85 7.16
N VAL A 127 60.76 2.08 7.68
CA VAL A 127 62.01 2.74 8.13
C VAL A 127 61.71 3.66 9.33
N THR A 128 62.59 3.54 10.31
CA THR A 128 62.81 4.15 11.64
C THR A 128 62.98 5.67 11.72
N GLY A 129 62.66 6.25 12.88
CA GLY A 129 63.34 7.44 13.42
C GLY A 129 62.48 8.38 14.29
N SER A 130 62.49 8.21 15.61
CA SER A 130 62.07 9.22 16.62
C SER A 130 63.27 10.12 17.00
N PRO A 131 63.17 11.09 17.95
CA PRO A 131 62.13 12.08 18.31
C PRO A 131 62.72 13.52 18.39
N THR A 132 61.92 14.58 18.61
CA THR A 132 62.08 15.65 19.66
C THR A 132 61.39 17.00 19.37
N SER A 133 60.65 17.46 20.39
CA SER A 133 60.54 18.81 20.98
C SER A 133 59.87 20.02 20.28
N THR A 134 59.12 20.73 21.15
CA THR A 134 58.91 22.20 21.33
C THR A 134 57.77 22.94 20.60
N ALA A 135 56.77 23.30 21.43
CA ALA A 135 56.19 24.64 21.67
C ALA A 135 55.97 25.61 20.48
N GLY A 136 54.71 26.05 20.32
CA GLY A 136 54.34 27.21 19.51
C GLY A 136 52.86 27.54 19.68
N ASP A 137 52.60 28.64 20.37
CA ASP A 137 51.32 29.29 20.66
C ASP A 137 50.67 29.83 19.37
N ALA A 138 49.36 29.63 19.18
CA ALA A 138 48.55 30.34 18.18
C ALA A 138 47.05 30.20 18.49
N ASP A 139 46.54 31.19 19.21
CA ASP A 139 45.28 31.91 18.99
C ASP A 139 44.17 31.16 18.23
N ILE A 140 43.16 30.65 18.96
CA ILE A 140 41.86 30.25 18.38
C ILE A 140 40.73 30.84 19.23
N VAL A 141 40.11 31.86 18.62
CA VAL A 141 38.82 32.51 18.86
C VAL A 141 37.78 31.64 19.61
N PRO A 142 37.03 32.20 20.59
CA PRO A 142 35.90 31.49 21.19
C PRO A 142 34.80 31.32 20.13
N LEU A 143 34.47 30.08 19.77
CA LEU A 143 33.33 29.76 18.92
C LEU A 143 32.04 30.28 19.57
N VAL A 144 31.52 31.35 18.97
CA VAL A 144 30.15 31.85 19.13
C VAL A 144 29.20 30.68 18.86
N GLY A 145 28.26 30.49 19.80
CA GLY A 145 27.40 29.33 19.89
C GLY A 145 26.81 28.89 18.55
N GLU A 146 26.98 27.60 18.26
CA GLU A 146 26.11 26.88 17.35
C GLU A 146 24.68 27.09 17.86
N THR A 147 23.94 27.99 17.22
CA THR A 147 22.48 27.87 17.19
C THR A 147 22.22 26.50 16.60
N GLU A 148 21.92 25.53 17.47
CA GLU A 148 21.29 24.28 17.10
C GLU A 148 20.07 24.66 16.26
N THR A 149 20.22 24.61 14.94
CA THR A 149 19.10 24.56 14.03
C THR A 149 18.38 23.28 14.40
N LYS A 150 17.39 23.36 15.29
CA LYS A 150 16.49 22.25 15.60
C LYS A 150 15.98 21.76 14.27
N THR A 151 16.50 20.64 13.80
CA THR A 151 15.97 19.94 12.65
C THR A 151 14.56 19.55 13.06
N LEU A 152 13.57 20.29 12.57
CA LEU A 152 12.17 20.02 12.85
C LEU A 152 11.89 18.57 12.41
N GLU A 153 11.61 17.70 13.38
CA GLU A 153 11.12 16.36 13.09
C GLU A 153 9.79 16.51 12.35
N ALA A 154 9.72 15.99 11.12
CA ALA A 154 8.55 16.18 10.28
C ALA A 154 7.28 15.63 10.93
N TYR A 155 7.41 14.51 11.63
CA TYR A 155 6.38 13.88 12.41
C TYR A 155 7.00 12.86 13.40
N ARG A 156 6.26 12.54 14.45
CA ARG A 156 6.54 11.44 15.39
C ARG A 156 5.30 10.57 15.54
N LYS A 157 5.47 9.25 15.56
CA LYS A 157 4.40 8.30 15.90
C LYS A 157 4.29 8.20 17.42
N VAL A 158 3.07 8.20 17.93
CA VAL A 158 2.73 8.10 19.35
C VAL A 158 1.97 6.79 19.58
N ASP A 159 2.17 6.17 20.74
CA ASP A 159 1.54 4.89 21.08
C ASP A 159 0.02 4.96 21.23
N VAL A 160 -0.50 6.15 21.58
CA VAL A 160 -1.92 6.42 21.79
C VAL A 160 -2.40 7.43 20.75
N GLU A 161 -3.43 7.04 19.99
CA GLU A 161 -4.11 7.92 19.03
C GLU A 161 -4.75 9.15 19.69
N ASP A 162 -4.72 10.27 18.97
CA ASP A 162 -5.32 11.54 19.41
C ASP A 162 -6.58 11.83 18.58
N ASP A 163 -7.78 11.47 19.09
CA ASP A 163 -9.05 11.67 18.39
C ASP A 163 -9.58 13.12 18.52
N GLN A 164 -8.73 14.09 18.18
CA GLN A 164 -9.04 15.53 18.27
C GLN A 164 -10.33 15.90 17.52
N PHE A 165 -10.66 15.18 16.44
CA PHE A 165 -11.81 15.42 15.58
C PHE A 165 -13.05 14.57 15.94
N GLY A 166 -12.93 13.64 16.90
CA GLY A 166 -14.02 12.74 17.30
C GLY A 166 -14.43 11.70 16.25
N LEU A 167 -13.62 11.53 15.19
CA LEU A 167 -13.92 10.68 14.04
C LEU A 167 -13.73 9.19 14.37
N ILE A 168 -12.75 8.84 15.21
CA ILE A 168 -12.51 7.45 15.62
C ILE A 168 -13.68 6.97 16.47
N GLY A 169 -14.03 7.71 17.52
CA GLY A 169 -15.14 7.37 18.41
C GLY A 169 -16.49 7.33 17.69
N GLN A 170 -16.72 8.21 16.70
CA GLN A 170 -17.93 8.16 15.86
C GLN A 170 -17.97 6.90 15.00
N THR A 171 -16.88 6.60 14.29
CA THR A 171 -16.81 5.45 13.37
C THR A 171 -16.93 4.12 14.12
N GLN A 172 -16.27 4.02 15.28
CA GLN A 172 -16.36 2.83 16.14
C GLN A 172 -17.80 2.60 16.63
N ARG A 173 -18.50 3.64 17.09
CA ARG A 173 -19.91 3.54 17.48
C ARG A 173 -20.80 3.11 16.32
N GLN A 174 -20.54 3.63 15.12
CA GLN A 174 -21.27 3.25 13.92
C GLN A 174 -21.07 1.76 13.60
N ILE A 175 -19.82 1.27 13.61
CA ILE A 175 -19.53 -0.15 13.40
C ILE A 175 -20.24 -1.03 14.44
N GLN A 176 -20.21 -0.64 15.71
CA GLN A 176 -20.89 -1.36 16.79
C GLN A 176 -22.41 -1.42 16.57
N GLN A 177 -23.05 -0.31 16.16
CA GLN A 177 -24.49 -0.27 15.87
C GLN A 177 -24.90 -1.22 14.74
N TYR A 178 -24.07 -1.34 13.71
CA TYR A 178 -24.35 -2.21 12.56
C TYR A 178 -23.82 -3.64 12.71
N SER A 179 -23.00 -3.92 13.73
CA SER A 179 -22.38 -5.24 13.95
C SER A 179 -23.36 -6.40 14.09
N ALA A 180 -24.59 -6.14 14.55
CA ALA A 180 -25.64 -7.15 14.66
C ALA A 180 -26.29 -7.52 13.32
N ARG A 181 -26.10 -6.70 12.27
CA ARG A 181 -26.77 -6.84 10.97
C ARG A 181 -25.80 -7.03 9.81
N CYS A 182 -24.58 -6.53 9.92
CA CYS A 182 -23.58 -6.55 8.87
C CYS A 182 -22.30 -7.21 9.38
N HIS A 183 -21.60 -7.92 8.49
CA HIS A 183 -20.22 -8.31 8.76
C HIS A 183 -19.34 -7.07 8.92
N VAL A 184 -18.45 -7.02 9.91
CA VAL A 184 -17.70 -5.78 10.25
C VAL A 184 -16.21 -5.81 9.92
N LEU A 185 -15.64 -6.89 9.38
CA LEU A 185 -14.20 -6.92 9.11
C LEU A 185 -13.72 -5.82 8.15
N LEU A 186 -14.42 -5.61 7.01
CA LEU A 186 -14.05 -4.54 6.06
C LEU A 186 -14.23 -3.14 6.67
N PRO A 187 -15.34 -2.81 7.36
CA PRO A 187 -15.43 -1.57 8.14
C PRO A 187 -14.31 -1.42 9.19
N THR A 188 -13.92 -2.52 9.85
CA THR A 188 -12.86 -2.51 10.87
C THR A 188 -11.49 -2.24 10.25
N TRP A 189 -11.21 -2.77 9.06
CA TRP A 189 -10.01 -2.43 8.30
C TRP A 189 -9.84 -0.91 8.17
N TRP A 190 -10.87 -0.22 7.72
CA TRP A 190 -10.86 1.24 7.57
C TRP A 190 -10.80 1.99 8.91
N LEU A 191 -11.43 1.46 9.97
CA LEU A 191 -11.28 2.01 11.31
C LEU A 191 -9.83 1.95 11.83
N GLU A 192 -9.11 0.86 11.58
CA GLU A 192 -7.71 0.76 12.00
C GLU A 192 -6.81 1.69 11.19
N VAL A 193 -7.08 1.90 9.89
CA VAL A 193 -6.40 2.96 9.12
C VAL A 193 -6.63 4.33 9.75
N LEU A 194 -7.88 4.62 10.15
CA LEU A 194 -8.24 5.87 10.80
C LEU A 194 -7.48 6.06 12.12
N ARG A 195 -7.38 5.02 12.96
CA ARG A 195 -6.60 5.07 14.20
C ARG A 195 -5.12 5.32 13.94
N GLU A 196 -4.56 4.60 12.96
CA GLU A 196 -3.15 4.72 12.63
C GLU A 196 -2.78 6.13 12.13
N LEU A 197 -3.64 6.79 11.34
CA LEU A 197 -3.45 8.20 10.94
C LEU A 197 -3.36 9.14 12.14
N HIS A 198 -4.16 8.93 13.18
CA HIS A 198 -4.21 9.79 14.37
C HIS A 198 -3.10 9.51 15.39
N ARG A 199 -2.21 8.54 15.12
CA ARG A 199 -1.01 8.30 15.93
C ARG A 199 0.15 9.24 15.57
N TYR A 200 0.07 9.96 14.46
CA TYR A 200 1.13 10.84 14.00
C TYR A 200 0.95 12.26 14.55
N LYS A 201 2.02 12.83 15.10
CA LYS A 201 2.07 14.20 15.61
C LYS A 201 3.20 14.98 14.93
N SER A 202 2.98 16.26 14.69
CA SER A 202 3.94 17.20 14.09
C SER A 202 3.68 18.60 14.63
N GLU A 203 4.70 19.47 14.63
CA GLU A 203 4.55 20.89 14.93
C GLU A 203 4.11 21.70 13.71
N SER A 204 3.97 21.06 12.54
CA SER A 204 3.57 21.71 11.30
C SER A 204 2.12 22.20 11.33
N PRO A 205 1.84 23.43 10.84
CA PRO A 205 0.46 23.93 10.77
C PRO A 205 -0.43 23.12 9.81
N TYR A 206 0.17 22.35 8.90
CA TYR A 206 -0.55 21.52 7.93
C TYR A 206 -0.98 20.16 8.50
N LEU A 207 -0.54 19.78 9.70
CA LEU A 207 -0.85 18.47 10.28
C LEU A 207 -2.36 18.25 10.43
N GLY A 208 -3.12 19.29 10.76
CA GLY A 208 -4.57 19.21 10.86
C GLY A 208 -5.20 18.71 9.57
N ASP A 209 -4.88 19.35 8.44
CA ASP A 209 -5.38 18.95 7.12
C ASP A 209 -4.85 17.57 6.71
N VAL A 210 -3.59 17.24 7.04
CA VAL A 210 -2.97 15.93 6.78
C VAL A 210 -3.69 14.78 7.48
N ILE A 211 -4.26 15.00 8.68
CA ILE A 211 -5.01 13.97 9.39
C ILE A 211 -6.49 14.02 9.00
N GLU A 212 -7.08 15.20 8.97
CA GLU A 212 -8.53 15.38 8.82
C GLU A 212 -9.03 15.00 7.41
N LEU A 213 -8.33 15.40 6.35
CA LEU A 213 -8.76 15.14 4.97
C LEU A 213 -8.84 13.63 4.65
N PRO A 214 -7.78 12.82 4.87
CA PRO A 214 -7.90 11.37 4.67
C PRO A 214 -8.90 10.75 5.64
N ALA A 215 -8.96 11.21 6.88
CA ALA A 215 -9.89 10.68 7.88
C ALA A 215 -11.36 10.81 7.43
N ARG A 216 -11.74 11.97 6.87
CA ARG A 216 -13.10 12.18 6.34
C ARG A 216 -13.44 11.22 5.20
N ILE A 217 -12.50 10.96 4.29
CA ILE A 217 -12.68 9.99 3.18
C ILE A 217 -12.84 8.57 3.72
N ILE A 218 -12.04 8.19 4.72
CA ILE A 218 -12.11 6.87 5.36
C ILE A 218 -13.42 6.68 6.12
N VAL A 219 -13.89 7.71 6.82
CA VAL A 219 -15.19 7.72 7.51
C VAL A 219 -16.32 7.58 6.49
N ALA A 220 -16.28 8.33 5.39
CA ALA A 220 -17.26 8.24 4.31
C ALA A 220 -17.27 6.85 3.68
N THR A 221 -16.10 6.25 3.44
CA THR A 221 -15.95 4.89 2.94
C THR A 221 -16.58 3.87 3.89
N THR A 222 -16.27 3.97 5.18
CA THR A 222 -16.82 3.09 6.23
C THR A 222 -18.34 3.22 6.32
N LYS A 223 -18.85 4.45 6.29
CA LYS A 223 -20.29 4.72 6.29
C LYS A 223 -20.95 4.14 5.04
N GLY A 224 -20.40 4.39 3.85
CA GLY A 224 -20.91 3.87 2.59
C GLY A 224 -20.94 2.34 2.54
N LEU A 225 -20.00 1.66 3.20
CA LEU A 225 -20.03 0.20 3.38
C LEU A 225 -21.21 -0.24 4.27
N LEU A 226 -21.45 0.44 5.38
CA LEU A 226 -22.46 0.04 6.37
C LEU A 226 -23.89 0.45 6.01
N THR A 227 -24.08 1.58 5.32
CA THR A 227 -25.41 2.20 5.15
C THR A 227 -25.93 2.19 3.71
N GLU A 228 -25.06 2.10 2.70
CA GLU A 228 -25.45 2.27 1.31
C GLU A 228 -25.33 0.98 0.50
N ALA A 229 -26.23 0.78 -0.46
CA ALA A 229 -26.08 -0.29 -1.45
C ALA A 229 -24.93 0.05 -2.41
N PRO A 230 -24.13 -0.93 -2.88
CA PRO A 230 -24.29 -2.37 -2.63
C PRO A 230 -23.65 -2.85 -1.32
N GLY A 231 -22.78 -2.05 -0.68
CA GLY A 231 -21.98 -2.50 0.47
C GLY A 231 -22.80 -3.04 1.65
N ALA A 232 -23.85 -2.33 2.05
CA ALA A 232 -24.66 -2.76 3.20
C ALA A 232 -25.35 -4.11 2.94
N ARG A 233 -25.83 -4.34 1.71
CA ARG A 233 -26.48 -5.61 1.33
C ARG A 233 -25.48 -6.76 1.29
N LEU A 234 -24.31 -6.53 0.68
CA LEU A 234 -23.25 -7.53 0.59
C LEU A 234 -22.73 -7.95 1.97
N LEU A 235 -22.55 -7.00 2.89
CA LEU A 235 -22.12 -7.29 4.26
C LEU A 235 -23.22 -8.01 5.08
N GLN A 236 -24.49 -7.71 4.83
CA GLN A 236 -25.62 -8.43 5.45
C GLN A 236 -25.72 -9.87 4.96
N ASP A 237 -25.55 -10.09 3.66
CA ASP A 237 -25.59 -11.44 3.09
C ASP A 237 -24.39 -12.28 3.52
N LEU A 238 -23.20 -11.67 3.60
CA LEU A 238 -22.01 -12.33 4.13
C LEU A 238 -22.19 -12.77 5.60
N LEU A 239 -22.85 -11.96 6.43
CA LEU A 239 -23.09 -12.32 7.83
C LEU A 239 -23.93 -13.60 7.98
N LYS A 240 -24.76 -13.94 6.99
CA LYS A 240 -25.55 -15.17 7.01
C LYS A 240 -24.71 -16.42 6.72
N SER A 241 -23.63 -16.28 5.96
CA SER A 241 -22.80 -17.39 5.48
C SER A 241 -21.47 -17.52 6.22
N ARG A 242 -20.97 -16.45 6.85
CA ARG A 242 -19.67 -16.39 7.51
C ARG A 242 -19.79 -15.92 8.96
N GLN A 243 -18.97 -16.49 9.84
CA GLN A 243 -18.85 -16.03 11.23
C GLN A 243 -18.32 -14.60 11.29
N GLN A 244 -18.84 -13.82 12.24
CA GLN A 244 -18.41 -12.44 12.49
C GLN A 244 -16.94 -12.36 12.91
N GLU A 245 -16.16 -11.60 12.14
CA GLU A 245 -14.77 -11.28 12.46
C GLU A 245 -14.65 -9.78 12.77
N SER A 246 -14.31 -9.44 14.02
CA SER A 246 -14.35 -8.05 14.52
C SER A 246 -12.97 -7.43 14.76
N TYR A 247 -11.90 -8.17 14.50
CA TYR A 247 -10.53 -7.73 14.75
C TYR A 247 -9.61 -8.10 13.57
N LEU A 248 -8.64 -7.23 13.33
CA LEU A 248 -7.55 -7.49 12.40
C LEU A 248 -6.47 -8.36 13.06
N ASN A 249 -5.78 -9.17 12.27
CA ASN A 249 -4.59 -9.90 12.69
C ASN A 249 -3.34 -9.00 12.57
N GLY A 250 -2.20 -9.50 13.07
CA GLY A 250 -0.96 -8.74 13.04
C GLY A 250 -0.43 -8.42 11.64
N SER A 251 -0.64 -9.29 10.65
CA SER A 251 -0.19 -9.03 9.27
C SER A 251 -1.00 -7.94 8.59
N GLU A 252 -2.32 -7.96 8.79
CA GLU A 252 -3.26 -6.93 8.33
C GLU A 252 -2.91 -5.56 8.95
N GLN A 253 -2.62 -5.54 10.26
CA GLN A 253 -2.16 -4.33 10.94
C GLN A 253 -0.82 -3.82 10.39
N GLU A 254 0.19 -4.69 10.24
CA GLU A 254 1.51 -4.30 9.70
C GLU A 254 1.39 -3.66 8.31
N ARG A 255 0.51 -4.19 7.44
CA ARG A 255 0.26 -3.62 6.12
C ARG A 255 -0.40 -2.23 6.17
N ILE A 256 -1.36 -2.04 7.09
CA ILE A 256 -1.97 -0.72 7.32
C ILE A 256 -0.91 0.27 7.80
N GLU A 257 -0.10 -0.11 8.79
CA GLU A 257 0.97 0.73 9.32
C GLU A 257 1.99 1.11 8.22
N ARG A 258 2.35 0.16 7.35
CA ARG A 258 3.24 0.42 6.22
C ARG A 258 2.63 1.43 5.24
N ALA A 259 1.36 1.27 4.89
CA ALA A 259 0.68 2.16 3.96
C ALA A 259 0.57 3.61 4.51
N VAL A 260 0.21 3.76 5.78
CA VAL A 260 0.11 5.06 6.46
C VAL A 260 1.50 5.67 6.68
N SER A 261 2.50 4.88 7.04
CA SER A 261 3.88 5.36 7.17
C SER A 261 4.41 5.94 5.86
N LYS A 262 4.19 5.24 4.72
CA LYS A 262 4.57 5.76 3.40
C LYS A 262 3.83 7.06 3.03
N TYR A 263 2.58 7.23 3.47
CA TYR A 263 1.84 8.48 3.30
C TYR A 263 2.52 9.64 4.03
N PHE A 264 2.88 9.47 5.30
CA PHE A 264 3.61 10.50 6.06
C PHE A 264 5.02 10.77 5.52
N GLN A 265 5.73 9.74 5.02
CA GLN A 265 7.00 9.93 4.31
C GLN A 265 6.82 10.78 3.04
N GLY A 266 5.76 10.54 2.27
CA GLY A 266 5.44 11.35 1.09
C GLY A 266 5.20 12.82 1.39
N LEU A 267 4.71 13.12 2.61
CA LEU A 267 4.41 14.46 3.11
C LEU A 267 5.57 15.12 3.88
N GLU A 268 6.71 14.46 4.03
CA GLU A 268 7.82 14.96 4.85
C GLU A 268 8.30 16.34 4.40
N GLY A 269 8.43 16.55 3.08
CA GLY A 269 8.79 17.85 2.51
C GLY A 269 7.78 18.96 2.87
N LEU A 270 6.48 18.65 2.77
CA LEU A 270 5.42 19.59 3.12
C LEU A 270 5.41 19.92 4.62
N LEU A 271 5.55 18.90 5.48
CA LEU A 271 5.53 19.06 6.92
C LEU A 271 6.74 19.86 7.42
N LYS A 272 7.92 19.68 6.80
CA LYS A 272 9.13 20.48 7.04
C LYS A 272 9.12 21.88 6.39
N LYS A 273 8.06 22.23 5.65
CA LYS A 273 7.97 23.48 4.86
C LYS A 273 9.09 23.63 3.83
N GLN A 274 9.49 22.52 3.22
CA GLN A 274 10.42 22.50 2.10
C GLN A 274 9.65 22.61 0.79
N ASP A 275 10.28 23.14 -0.25
CA ASP A 275 9.70 23.20 -1.59
C ASP A 275 9.48 21.77 -2.11
N VAL A 276 8.23 21.45 -2.40
CA VAL A 276 7.84 20.15 -2.97
C VAL A 276 7.51 20.36 -4.44
N ASN A 277 8.05 19.53 -5.32
CA ASN A 277 7.67 19.58 -6.72
C ASN A 277 6.25 19.03 -6.90
N LEU A 278 5.29 19.94 -6.99
CA LEU A 278 3.87 19.64 -7.14
C LEU A 278 3.58 18.73 -8.35
N LYS A 279 4.20 19.02 -9.49
CA LYS A 279 3.95 18.28 -10.73
C LYS A 279 4.37 16.83 -10.61
N ASP A 280 5.51 16.59 -9.97
CA ASP A 280 6.01 15.24 -9.72
C ASP A 280 5.06 14.50 -8.77
N LYS A 281 4.58 15.15 -7.70
CA LYS A 281 3.61 14.54 -6.76
C LYS A 281 2.29 14.15 -7.42
N ILE A 282 1.75 15.03 -8.26
CA ILE A 282 0.52 14.74 -9.02
C ILE A 282 0.78 13.61 -10.02
N LEU A 283 1.91 13.63 -10.74
CA LEU A 283 2.26 12.58 -11.70
C LEU A 283 2.46 11.21 -11.01
N GLU A 284 3.10 11.18 -9.85
CA GLU A 284 3.22 9.97 -9.02
C GLU A 284 1.83 9.46 -8.58
N ALA A 285 0.91 10.35 -8.21
CA ALA A 285 -0.45 9.98 -7.83
C ALA A 285 -1.25 9.44 -9.02
N GLN A 286 -1.14 10.06 -10.20
CA GLN A 286 -1.71 9.55 -11.45
C GLN A 286 -1.16 8.16 -11.78
N THR A 287 0.15 7.97 -11.68
CA THR A 287 0.80 6.68 -11.94
C THR A 287 0.34 5.60 -10.96
N ALA A 288 0.20 5.94 -9.68
CA ALA A 288 -0.33 5.03 -8.67
C ALA A 288 -1.80 4.66 -8.94
N PHE A 289 -2.60 5.62 -9.39
CA PHE A 289 -4.01 5.43 -9.77
C PHE A 289 -4.15 4.58 -11.04
N ASP A 290 -3.34 4.82 -12.07
CA ASP A 290 -3.28 3.97 -13.28
C ASP A 290 -2.86 2.54 -12.92
N GLY A 291 -2.02 2.40 -11.90
CA GLY A 291 -1.62 1.13 -11.31
C GLY A 291 -2.64 0.48 -10.37
N PHE A 292 -3.87 1.00 -10.26
CA PHE A 292 -4.90 0.50 -9.35
C PHE A 292 -5.24 -0.97 -9.64
N ASN A 293 -5.23 -1.79 -8.59
CA ASN A 293 -5.44 -3.23 -8.74
C ASN A 293 -6.93 -3.56 -8.56
N TRP A 294 -7.55 -4.02 -9.64
CA TRP A 294 -8.93 -4.49 -9.64
C TRP A 294 -9.10 -5.86 -8.97
N GLY A 295 -8.01 -6.61 -8.75
CA GLY A 295 -8.01 -7.96 -8.20
C GLY A 295 -8.53 -9.02 -9.17
N GLY A 296 -8.59 -10.29 -8.73
CA GLY A 296 -9.02 -11.43 -9.55
C GLY A 296 -10.51 -11.44 -9.91
N PRO A 297 -10.95 -12.22 -10.92
CA PRO A 297 -12.34 -12.27 -11.37
C PRO A 297 -13.33 -12.77 -10.31
N GLU A 298 -12.85 -13.52 -9.33
CA GLU A 298 -13.64 -14.10 -8.25
C GLU A 298 -14.11 -13.08 -7.20
N LEU A 299 -13.58 -11.86 -7.22
CA LEU A 299 -13.88 -10.84 -6.20
C LEU A 299 -15.10 -9.98 -6.56
N GLU A 300 -15.85 -9.55 -5.54
CA GLU A 300 -16.95 -8.59 -5.67
C GLU A 300 -16.43 -7.19 -6.07
N LYS A 301 -16.59 -6.87 -7.35
CA LYS A 301 -16.03 -5.67 -7.98
C LYS A 301 -16.73 -4.38 -7.59
N ARG A 302 -17.99 -4.42 -7.15
CA ARG A 302 -18.75 -3.19 -6.86
C ARG A 302 -18.16 -2.41 -5.68
N LEU A 303 -17.62 -3.11 -4.68
CA LEU A 303 -16.91 -2.48 -3.57
C LEU A 303 -15.58 -1.88 -4.02
N ILE A 304 -14.82 -2.62 -4.82
CA ILE A 304 -13.55 -2.16 -5.40
C ILE A 304 -13.75 -0.93 -6.28
N LYS A 305 -14.82 -0.90 -7.08
CA LYS A 305 -15.19 0.25 -7.93
C LYS A 305 -15.52 1.48 -7.09
N ARG A 306 -16.21 1.32 -5.96
CA ARG A 306 -16.48 2.44 -5.03
C ARG A 306 -15.19 3.01 -4.44
N LEU A 307 -14.24 2.14 -4.07
CA LEU A 307 -12.92 2.60 -3.60
C LEU A 307 -12.13 3.31 -4.70
N ASN A 308 -12.17 2.78 -5.93
CA ASN A 308 -11.55 3.44 -7.07
C ASN A 308 -12.15 4.84 -7.33
N GLN A 309 -13.47 5.01 -7.19
CA GLN A 309 -14.11 6.32 -7.28
C GLN A 309 -13.60 7.30 -6.23
N GLN A 310 -13.37 6.84 -4.99
CA GLN A 310 -12.79 7.70 -3.95
C GLN A 310 -11.33 8.09 -4.27
N CYS A 311 -10.55 7.19 -4.88
CA CYS A 311 -9.21 7.53 -5.38
C CYS A 311 -9.27 8.56 -6.52
N GLU A 312 -10.23 8.42 -7.44
CA GLU A 312 -10.43 9.35 -8.56
C GLU A 312 -10.85 10.74 -8.06
N GLU A 313 -11.79 10.81 -7.13
CA GLU A 313 -12.23 12.07 -6.50
C GLU A 313 -11.07 12.76 -5.76
N ALA A 314 -10.23 11.99 -5.06
CA ALA A 314 -9.04 12.52 -4.39
C ALA A 314 -8.00 13.03 -5.41
N LEU A 315 -7.76 12.30 -6.51
CA LEU A 315 -6.84 12.72 -7.56
C LEU A 315 -7.33 13.99 -8.25
N HIS A 316 -8.62 14.06 -8.58
CA HIS A 316 -9.23 15.25 -9.14
C HIS A 316 -9.11 16.45 -8.19
N SER A 317 -9.33 16.23 -6.89
CA SER A 317 -9.12 17.24 -5.86
C SER A 317 -7.65 17.70 -5.78
N ALA A 318 -6.68 16.82 -6.08
CA ALA A 318 -5.27 17.18 -6.15
C ALA A 318 -4.94 18.07 -7.35
N GLU A 319 -5.66 17.92 -8.47
CA GLU A 319 -5.47 18.71 -9.68
C GLU A 319 -6.18 20.08 -9.61
N GLU A 320 -7.33 20.14 -8.94
CA GLU A 320 -8.19 21.33 -8.91
C GLU A 320 -8.06 22.19 -7.65
N ALA A 321 -7.50 21.67 -6.55
CA ALA A 321 -7.41 22.42 -5.29
C ALA A 321 -6.63 23.73 -5.49
N SER A 322 -7.08 24.80 -4.82
CA SER A 322 -6.48 26.13 -4.98
C SER A 322 -5.15 26.29 -4.25
N ASP A 323 -4.93 25.50 -3.19
CA ASP A 323 -3.78 25.61 -2.30
C ASP A 323 -2.76 24.49 -2.59
N GLU A 324 -1.50 24.83 -2.87
CA GLU A 324 -0.43 23.86 -3.12
C GLU A 324 -0.29 22.81 -1.99
N PRO A 325 -0.34 23.17 -0.68
CA PRO A 325 -0.33 22.18 0.39
C PRO A 325 -1.44 21.13 0.28
N ARG A 326 -2.64 21.56 -0.10
CA ARG A 326 -3.79 20.66 -0.21
C ARG A 326 -3.70 19.79 -1.45
N GLN A 327 -3.20 20.34 -2.56
CA GLN A 327 -2.90 19.55 -3.76
C GLN A 327 -1.92 18.41 -3.44
N VAL A 328 -0.84 18.70 -2.70
CA VAL A 328 0.13 17.68 -2.25
C VAL A 328 -0.52 16.66 -1.33
N ILE A 329 -1.35 17.11 -0.36
CA ILE A 329 -2.07 16.22 0.56
C ILE A 329 -2.98 15.27 -0.22
N TYR A 330 -3.80 15.79 -1.13
CA TYR A 330 -4.70 14.96 -1.95
C TYR A 330 -3.95 13.99 -2.85
N ALA A 331 -2.84 14.39 -3.46
CA ALA A 331 -1.99 13.49 -4.24
C ALA A 331 -1.48 12.31 -3.40
N GLU A 332 -0.99 12.58 -2.17
CA GLU A 332 -0.55 11.53 -1.27
C GLU A 332 -1.72 10.70 -0.70
N ILE A 333 -2.91 11.28 -0.51
CA ILE A 333 -4.13 10.54 -0.16
C ILE A 333 -4.45 9.50 -1.24
N THR A 334 -4.43 9.90 -2.52
CA THR A 334 -4.67 8.98 -3.65
C THR A 334 -3.70 7.80 -3.61
N LYS A 335 -2.41 8.08 -3.41
CA LYS A 335 -1.37 7.05 -3.27
C LYS A 335 -1.65 6.13 -2.08
N MET A 336 -2.03 6.68 -0.94
CA MET A 336 -2.36 5.91 0.26
C MET A 336 -3.56 5.00 0.04
N LEU A 337 -4.65 5.51 -0.54
CA LEU A 337 -5.86 4.72 -0.82
C LEU A 337 -5.57 3.57 -1.80
N CYS A 338 -4.77 3.82 -2.83
CA CYS A 338 -4.32 2.77 -3.76
C CYS A 338 -3.50 1.69 -3.04
N LYS A 339 -2.57 2.09 -2.17
CA LYS A 339 -1.76 1.15 -1.37
C LYS A 339 -2.61 0.34 -0.40
N LEU A 340 -3.54 0.98 0.32
CA LEU A 340 -4.46 0.30 1.24
C LEU A 340 -5.33 -0.73 0.51
N GLN A 341 -5.80 -0.39 -0.70
CA GLN A 341 -6.51 -1.35 -1.55
C GLN A 341 -5.62 -2.53 -1.94
N HIS A 342 -4.38 -2.29 -2.36
CA HIS A 342 -3.43 -3.36 -2.70
C HIS A 342 -3.17 -4.27 -1.49
N ALA A 343 -2.97 -3.66 -0.31
CA ALA A 343 -2.74 -4.38 0.94
C ALA A 343 -3.95 -5.23 1.36
N MET A 344 -5.17 -4.69 1.23
CA MET A 344 -6.40 -5.44 1.49
C MET A 344 -6.54 -6.64 0.55
N LEU A 345 -6.19 -6.49 -0.73
CA LEU A 345 -6.24 -7.57 -1.71
C LEU A 345 -5.11 -8.61 -1.55
N ALA A 346 -3.98 -8.21 -0.94
CA ALA A 346 -2.86 -9.10 -0.66
C ALA A 346 -3.14 -10.00 0.56
N GLU A 347 -3.94 -9.54 1.51
CA GLU A 347 -4.30 -10.31 2.71
C GLU A 347 -5.35 -11.41 2.42
N PRO A 348 -5.17 -12.64 2.95
CA PRO A 348 -6.09 -13.74 2.68
C PRO A 348 -7.53 -13.48 3.13
N ARG A 349 -7.74 -12.99 4.36
CA ARG A 349 -9.07 -12.85 4.94
C ARG A 349 -9.92 -11.78 4.24
N PRO A 350 -9.45 -10.53 4.03
CA PRO A 350 -10.24 -9.53 3.32
C PRO A 350 -10.53 -9.95 1.87
N ARG A 351 -9.56 -10.59 1.20
CA ARG A 351 -9.75 -11.13 -0.15
C ARG A 351 -10.79 -12.25 -0.19
N GLU A 352 -10.77 -13.20 0.75
CA GLU A 352 -11.77 -14.26 0.84
C GLU A 352 -13.17 -13.70 1.10
N ILE A 353 -13.27 -12.68 1.95
CA ILE A 353 -14.53 -11.96 2.19
C ILE A 353 -15.07 -11.36 0.89
N LEU A 354 -14.23 -10.67 0.13
CA LEU A 354 -14.63 -10.10 -1.16
C LEU A 354 -15.03 -11.18 -2.18
N ALA A 355 -14.42 -12.37 -2.12
CA ALA A 355 -14.80 -13.49 -2.97
C ALA A 355 -16.15 -14.10 -2.56
N GLN A 356 -16.41 -14.25 -1.27
CA GLN A 356 -17.67 -14.82 -0.73
C GLN A 356 -18.87 -13.89 -0.88
N MET A 357 -18.63 -12.59 -1.04
CA MET A 357 -19.67 -11.61 -1.34
C MET A 357 -20.14 -11.65 -2.80
N LYS A 358 -19.37 -12.28 -3.70
CA LYS A 358 -19.77 -12.39 -5.10
C LYS A 358 -20.94 -13.37 -5.20
N PRO A 359 -22.11 -12.94 -5.74
CA PRO A 359 -23.31 -13.79 -5.83
C PRO A 359 -23.16 -14.93 -6.84
#